data_AF-A0A396I9N7-F1
#
_entry.id   AF-A0A396I9N7-F1
#
_cell.length_a   1.000
_cell.length_b   1.000
_cell.length_c   1.000
_cell.angle_alpha   90.00
_cell.angle_beta   90.00
_cell.angle_gamma   90.00
#
_symmetry.space_group_name_H-M   'P 1'
#
loop_
_entity.id
_entity.type
_entity.pdbx_description
1 polymer ?
#
loop_
_entity_poly.entity_id
_entity_poly.type
_entity_poly.pdbx_seq_one_letter_code
_entity_poly.pdbx_strand_id
1 'polypeptide(L)'
;MSNYEYPRLGRSEIILTLSQFEIETVADHQISNPRPNFILHLYNRILNHLDFLLDEDNHQLDFNAVEHLENPDLHVGSVPVIKVYNKIKEMLNTLECPKKYTFNLADLVKPDPHRTEFFLGALLNFCLDRFVIMNVSQRSMKLSNFTRISTRIC
;
A
#
# COMPACT_ATOMS: atom_id res chain seq x y z
N MET A 1 -8.27 -30.46 -3.70
CA MET A 1 -7.90 -29.30 -2.88
C MET A 1 -8.08 -28.08 -3.75
N SER A 2 -8.83 -27.06 -3.32
CA SER A 2 -8.89 -25.79 -4.04
C SER A 2 -7.49 -25.17 -4.04
N ASN A 3 -6.92 -24.92 -5.22
CA ASN A 3 -5.69 -24.15 -5.35
C ASN A 3 -6.01 -22.69 -5.07
N TYR A 4 -6.15 -22.33 -3.79
CA TYR A 4 -6.33 -20.95 -3.40
C TYR A 4 -5.06 -20.16 -3.73
N GLU A 5 -5.18 -19.22 -4.65
CA GLU A 5 -4.16 -18.24 -4.95
C GLU A 5 -4.49 -16.94 -4.24
N TYR A 6 -3.49 -16.34 -3.61
CA TYR A 6 -3.68 -15.08 -2.88
C TYR A 6 -4.04 -13.96 -3.86
N PRO A 7 -5.10 -13.18 -3.61
CA PRO A 7 -5.58 -12.16 -4.53
C PRO A 7 -4.51 -11.09 -4.75
N ARG A 8 -4.17 -10.86 -6.02
CA ARG A 8 -3.19 -9.87 -6.43
C ARG A 8 -3.47 -9.42 -7.86
N LEU A 9 -3.07 -8.20 -8.16
CA LEU A 9 -3.06 -7.66 -9.52
C LEU A 9 -1.91 -8.24 -10.33
N GLY A 10 -2.13 -8.44 -11.63
CA GLY A 10 -1.06 -8.66 -12.61
C GLY A 10 -0.34 -7.35 -12.96
N ARG A 11 0.84 -7.43 -13.57
CA ARG A 11 1.66 -6.24 -13.89
C ARG A 11 0.94 -5.11 -14.64
N SER A 12 0.16 -5.44 -15.66
CA SER A 12 -0.59 -4.43 -16.42
C SER A 12 -1.60 -3.70 -15.52
N GLU A 13 -2.27 -4.44 -14.64
CA GLU A 13 -3.22 -3.88 -13.67
C GLU A 13 -2.51 -3.05 -12.59
N ILE A 14 -1.31 -3.46 -12.16
CA ILE A 14 -0.46 -2.67 -11.26
C ILE A 14 -0.16 -1.31 -11.87
N ILE A 15 0.31 -1.28 -13.12
CA ILE A 15 0.65 -0.02 -13.83
C ILE A 15 -0.58 0.87 -13.98
N LEU A 16 -1.71 0.30 -14.38
CA LEU A 16 -2.96 1.03 -14.52
C LEU A 16 -3.44 1.59 -13.18
N THR A 17 -3.39 0.79 -12.11
CA THR A 17 -3.85 1.19 -10.77
C THR A 17 -2.99 2.32 -10.20
N LEU A 18 -1.66 2.23 -10.36
CA LEU A 18 -0.74 3.29 -9.94
C LEU A 18 -1.03 4.62 -10.63
N SER A 19 -1.36 4.58 -11.93
CA SER A 19 -1.75 5.77 -12.68
C SER A 19 -3.14 6.29 -12.28
N GLN A 20 -4.11 5.40 -12.05
CA GLN A 20 -5.49 5.76 -11.70
C GLN A 20 -5.58 6.44 -10.34
N PHE A 21 -4.76 6.00 -9.37
CA PHE A 21 -4.66 6.63 -8.06
C PHE A 21 -3.68 7.79 -8.00
N GLU A 22 -3.09 8.19 -9.14
CA GLU A 22 -2.11 9.27 -9.23
C GLU A 22 -0.89 9.06 -8.29
N ILE A 23 -0.54 7.80 -8.02
CA ILE A 23 0.58 7.43 -7.15
C ILE A 23 1.91 7.64 -7.88
N GLU A 24 2.03 7.05 -9.08
CA GLU A 24 3.23 7.13 -9.91
C GLU A 24 2.92 6.69 -11.35
N THR A 25 3.54 7.33 -12.34
CA THR A 25 3.52 6.82 -13.72
C THR A 25 4.70 5.89 -13.93
N VAL A 26 4.43 4.60 -14.09
CA VAL A 26 5.45 3.54 -14.16
C VAL A 26 5.40 2.83 -15.51
N ALA A 27 6.58 2.59 -16.11
CA ALA A 27 6.71 1.75 -17.30
C ALA A 27 6.95 0.28 -16.92
N ASP A 28 6.54 -0.66 -17.79
CA ASP A 28 6.68 -2.11 -17.55
C ASP A 28 8.09 -2.53 -17.13
N HIS A 29 9.11 -2.01 -17.83
CA HIS A 29 10.51 -2.35 -17.57
C HIS A 29 11.00 -1.97 -16.17
N GLN A 30 10.35 -1.02 -15.49
CA GLN A 30 10.72 -0.62 -14.12
C GLN A 30 10.21 -1.63 -13.08
N ILE A 31 9.19 -2.42 -13.42
CA ILE A 31 8.69 -3.53 -12.58
C ILE A 31 9.38 -4.83 -12.96
N SER A 32 9.56 -5.10 -14.25
CA SER A 32 10.23 -6.33 -14.72
C SER A 32 11.75 -6.32 -14.52
N ASN A 33 12.36 -5.14 -14.35
CA ASN A 33 13.75 -4.98 -13.92
C ASN A 33 13.87 -3.93 -12.79
N PRO A 34 13.46 -4.31 -11.56
CA PRO A 34 13.31 -3.38 -10.46
C PRO A 34 14.67 -2.87 -9.96
N ARG A 35 14.81 -1.54 -9.85
CA ARG A 35 15.97 -0.91 -9.20
C ARG A 35 15.66 -0.64 -7.72
N PRO A 36 16.58 -0.91 -6.78
CA PRO A 36 16.35 -0.72 -5.34
C PRO A 36 15.76 0.65 -4.99
N ASN A 37 16.40 1.73 -5.46
CA ASN A 37 15.96 3.10 -5.17
C ASN A 37 14.56 3.41 -5.73
N PHE A 38 14.25 2.87 -6.91
CA PHE A 38 12.93 3.04 -7.53
C PHE A 38 11.84 2.31 -6.72
N ILE A 39 12.10 1.05 -6.34
CA ILE A 39 11.16 0.25 -5.56
C ILE A 39 10.93 0.83 -4.17
N LEU A 40 11.98 1.30 -3.51
CA LEU A 40 11.87 1.96 -2.21
C LEU A 40 10.99 3.22 -2.30
N HIS A 41 11.20 4.05 -3.34
CA HIS A 41 10.39 5.23 -3.57
C HIS A 41 8.93 4.89 -3.89
N LEU A 42 8.70 3.89 -4.75
CA LEU A 42 7.37 3.44 -5.14
C LEU A 42 6.58 2.92 -3.93
N TYR A 43 7.19 2.06 -3.10
CA TYR A 43 6.55 1.58 -1.88
C TYR A 43 6.21 2.72 -0.90
N ASN A 44 7.09 3.71 -0.73
CA ASN A 44 6.77 4.89 0.08
C ASN A 44 5.51 5.61 -0.42
N ARG A 45 5.39 5.82 -1.75
CA ARG A 45 4.20 6.49 -2.30
C ARG A 45 2.92 5.67 -2.11
N ILE A 46 3.00 4.36 -2.29
CA ILE A 46 1.87 3.45 -2.03
C ILE A 46 1.47 3.49 -0.56
N LEU A 47 2.44 3.44 0.36
CA LEU A 47 2.18 3.52 1.80
C LEU A 47 1.53 4.86 2.18
N ASN A 48 2.01 5.98 1.64
CA ASN A 48 1.41 7.29 1.89
C ASN A 48 -0.04 7.37 1.36
N HIS A 49 -0.31 6.76 0.21
CA HIS A 49 -1.67 6.67 -0.33
C HIS A 49 -2.56 5.80 0.56
N LEU A 50 -2.04 4.68 1.07
CA LEU A 50 -2.74 3.81 2.02
C LEU A 50 -3.03 4.51 3.35
N ASP A 51 -2.07 5.25 3.90
CA ASP A 51 -2.26 6.03 5.12
C ASP A 51 -3.46 7.00 4.94
N PHE A 52 -3.53 7.71 3.81
CA PHE A 52 -4.68 8.57 3.46
C PHE A 52 -6.02 7.81 3.38
N LEU A 53 -6.03 6.59 2.84
CA LEU A 53 -7.25 5.77 2.75
C LEU A 53 -7.70 5.21 4.11
N LEU A 54 -6.82 5.16 5.10
CA LEU A 54 -7.09 4.59 6.43
C LEU A 54 -7.38 5.65 7.51
N ASP A 55 -7.25 6.94 7.17
CA ASP A 55 -7.21 8.09 8.09
C ASP A 55 -8.58 8.54 8.67
N GLU A 56 -9.62 7.70 8.64
CA GLU A 56 -10.91 8.04 9.30
C GLU A 56 -10.97 7.65 10.78
N ASP A 57 -10.13 6.72 11.29
CA ASP A 57 -10.17 6.32 12.71
C ASP A 57 -8.92 5.61 13.29
N ASN A 58 -7.82 5.44 12.53
CA ASN A 58 -6.69 4.61 13.00
C ASN A 58 -5.39 5.39 13.25
N HIS A 59 -4.94 5.27 14.49
CA HIS A 59 -3.70 5.78 15.07
C HIS A 59 -2.54 5.84 14.09
N GLN A 60 -2.03 7.05 13.87
CA GLN A 60 -0.66 7.32 13.45
C GLN A 60 0.29 6.35 14.16
N LEU A 61 0.72 5.31 13.45
CA LEU A 61 1.73 4.37 13.92
C LEU A 61 3.08 5.10 13.85
N ASP A 62 3.28 5.92 14.86
CA ASP A 62 4.42 6.81 14.97
C ASP A 62 5.65 5.97 15.34
N PHE A 63 6.50 5.70 14.35
CA PHE A 63 7.80 5.08 14.54
C PHE A 63 8.76 6.11 15.17
N ASN A 64 8.56 6.44 16.45
CA ASN A 64 9.47 7.27 17.24
C ASN A 64 10.75 6.55 17.69
N ALA A 65 10.99 5.34 17.19
CA ALA A 65 12.19 4.56 17.52
C ALA A 65 13.47 5.08 16.84
N VAL A 66 13.38 6.00 15.87
CA VAL A 66 14.55 6.57 15.17
C VAL A 66 15.32 7.55 16.06
N GLU A 67 14.68 8.14 17.07
CA GLU A 67 15.28 9.15 17.96
C GLU A 67 16.36 8.59 18.92
N HIS A 68 16.57 7.26 18.94
CA HIS A 68 17.52 6.60 19.84
C HIS A 68 18.72 5.97 19.12
N LEU A 69 18.96 6.30 17.84
CA LEU A 69 20.12 5.78 17.11
C LEU A 69 21.41 6.48 17.53
N GLU A 70 22.40 5.71 17.98
CA GLU A 70 23.76 6.22 18.13
C GLU A 70 24.35 6.55 16.75
N ASN A 71 24.74 7.81 16.54
CA ASN A 71 25.32 8.36 15.30
C ASN A 71 24.33 8.39 14.11
N PRO A 72 23.28 9.24 14.15
CA PRO A 72 22.23 9.31 13.12
C PRO A 72 22.76 9.56 11.70
N ASP A 73 23.88 10.27 11.56
CA ASP A 73 24.52 10.57 10.29
C ASP A 73 25.00 9.31 9.53
N LEU A 74 25.33 8.24 10.25
CA LEU A 74 25.73 6.96 9.66
C LEU A 74 24.54 6.13 9.14
N HIS A 75 23.32 6.50 9.53
CA HIS A 75 22.09 5.73 9.25
C HIS A 75 21.16 6.41 8.25
N VAL A 76 21.56 7.54 7.65
CA VAL A 76 20.73 8.34 6.73
C VAL A 76 20.16 7.50 5.57
N GLY A 77 20.93 6.54 5.04
CA GLY A 77 20.46 5.63 3.98
C GLY A 77 19.64 4.44 4.48
N SER A 78 19.87 3.99 5.72
CA SER A 78 19.26 2.77 6.28
C SER A 78 17.90 3.04 6.91
N VAL A 79 17.74 4.18 7.59
CA VAL A 79 16.50 4.56 8.27
C VAL A 79 15.28 4.51 7.33
N PRO A 80 15.31 5.12 6.13
CA PRO A 80 14.18 5.07 5.20
C PRO A 80 13.82 3.64 4.77
N VAL A 81 14.84 2.80 4.53
CA VAL A 81 14.66 1.40 4.11
C VAL A 81 13.99 0.60 5.23
N ILE A 82 14.48 0.72 6.46
CA ILE A 82 13.92 0.01 7.63
C ILE A 82 12.50 0.48 7.93
N LYS A 83 12.22 1.78 7.81
CA LYS A 83 10.88 2.33 7.98
C LYS A 83 9.88 1.75 6.99
N VAL A 84 10.24 1.72 5.70
CA VAL A 84 9.42 1.10 4.64
C VAL A 84 9.24 -0.39 4.89
N TYR A 85 10.31 -1.10 5.21
CA TYR A 85 10.29 -2.53 5.50
C TYR A 85 9.30 -2.87 6.63
N ASN A 86 9.38 -2.15 7.74
CA ASN A 86 8.50 -2.38 8.89
C ASN A 86 7.03 -2.09 8.56
N LYS A 87 6.75 -0.95 7.91
CA LYS A 87 5.38 -0.60 7.49
C LYS A 87 4.79 -1.62 6.52
N ILE A 88 5.53 -2.06 5.51
CA ILE A 88 5.03 -3.09 4.57
C ILE A 88 4.71 -4.38 5.31
N LYS A 89 5.57 -4.83 6.23
CA LYS A 89 5.31 -6.04 7.01
C LYS A 89 4.06 -5.94 7.86
N GLU A 90 3.88 -4.81 8.52
CA GLU A 90 2.67 -4.55 9.31
C GLU A 90 1.43 -4.59 8.43
N MET A 91 1.46 -3.91 7.28
CA MET A 91 0.36 -3.96 6.31
C MET A 91 0.09 -5.38 5.83
N LEU A 92 1.10 -6.14 5.41
CA LEU A 92 0.92 -7.51 4.95
C LEU A 92 0.37 -8.45 6.04
N ASN A 93 0.72 -8.21 7.31
CA ASN A 93 0.13 -8.94 8.44
C ASN A 93 -1.35 -8.60 8.62
N THR A 94 -1.72 -7.31 8.52
CA THR A 94 -3.12 -6.85 8.55
C THR A 94 -3.94 -7.40 7.39
N LEU A 95 -3.32 -7.63 6.23
CA LEU A 95 -3.93 -8.25 5.05
C LEU A 95 -3.97 -9.78 5.08
N GLU A 96 -3.57 -10.39 6.21
CA GLU A 96 -3.47 -11.83 6.39
C GLU A 96 -2.71 -12.53 5.25
N CYS A 97 -1.68 -11.86 4.72
CA CYS A 97 -0.88 -12.39 3.63
C CYS A 97 -0.30 -13.77 4.02
N PRO A 98 -0.43 -14.81 3.17
CA PRO A 98 -0.02 -16.16 3.54
C PRO A 98 1.43 -16.20 3.98
N LYS A 99 1.72 -16.84 5.13
CA LYS A 99 3.07 -16.89 5.73
C LYS A 99 4.17 -17.40 4.78
N LYS A 100 3.80 -18.21 3.77
CA LYS A 100 4.72 -18.66 2.71
C LYS A 100 5.32 -17.50 1.90
N TYR A 101 4.65 -16.35 1.87
CA TYR A 101 5.10 -15.10 1.27
C TYR A 101 5.55 -14.14 2.38
N THR A 102 6.78 -14.31 2.83
CA THR A 102 7.38 -13.38 3.79
C THR A 102 8.08 -12.24 3.06
N PHE A 103 7.72 -10.99 3.38
CA PHE A 103 8.46 -9.80 2.95
C PHE A 103 9.74 -9.67 3.78
N ASN A 104 10.88 -9.53 3.11
CA ASN A 104 12.20 -9.46 3.72
C ASN A 104 12.95 -8.21 3.23
N LEU A 105 14.07 -7.87 3.86
CA LEU A 105 14.83 -6.68 3.50
C LEU A 105 15.40 -6.74 2.08
N ALA A 106 15.70 -7.94 1.57
CA ALA A 106 16.19 -8.14 0.20
C ALA A 106 15.17 -7.69 -0.84
N ASP A 107 13.86 -7.74 -0.54
CA ASP A 107 12.82 -7.20 -1.42
C ASP A 107 12.92 -5.69 -1.67
N LEU A 108 13.67 -4.97 -0.82
CA LEU A 108 13.98 -3.55 -1.00
C LEU A 108 15.40 -3.33 -1.52
N VAL A 109 16.40 -4.01 -0.95
CA VAL A 109 17.82 -3.74 -1.28
C VAL A 109 18.31 -4.47 -2.53
N LYS A 110 17.68 -5.59 -2.88
CA LYS A 110 17.99 -6.42 -4.05
C LYS A 110 16.69 -7.02 -4.61
N PRO A 111 15.79 -6.18 -5.15
CA PRO A 111 14.45 -6.59 -5.51
C PRO A 111 14.49 -7.66 -6.60
N ASP A 112 13.77 -8.74 -6.35
CA ASP A 112 13.48 -9.78 -7.34
C ASP A 112 12.23 -9.36 -8.13
N PRO A 113 12.21 -9.46 -9.48
CA PRO A 113 11.07 -9.05 -10.30
C PRO A 113 9.76 -9.75 -9.92
N HIS A 114 9.79 -11.07 -9.70
CA HIS A 114 8.58 -11.84 -9.40
C HIS A 114 8.02 -11.49 -8.01
N ARG A 115 8.89 -11.32 -7.03
CA ARG A 115 8.50 -10.91 -5.68
C ARG A 115 7.99 -9.47 -5.65
N THR A 116 8.64 -8.58 -6.40
CA THR A 116 8.22 -7.18 -6.55
C THR A 116 6.80 -7.10 -7.11
N GLU A 117 6.54 -7.81 -8.20
CA GLU A 117 5.21 -7.86 -8.80
C GLU A 117 4.17 -8.45 -7.83
N PHE A 118 4.51 -9.53 -7.12
CA PHE A 118 3.62 -10.14 -6.14
C PHE A 118 3.19 -9.15 -5.03
N PHE A 119 4.16 -8.49 -4.39
CA PHE A 119 3.86 -7.61 -3.25
C PHE A 119 3.21 -6.29 -3.69
N LEU A 120 3.61 -5.71 -4.82
CA LEU A 120 2.92 -4.55 -5.40
C LEU A 120 1.47 -4.91 -5.75
N GLY A 121 1.25 -6.05 -6.39
CA GLY A 121 -0.08 -6.52 -6.77
C GLY A 121 -0.99 -6.77 -5.56
N ALA A 122 -0.43 -7.32 -4.47
CA ALA A 122 -1.16 -7.52 -3.22
C ALA A 122 -1.58 -6.18 -2.56
N LEU A 123 -0.62 -5.25 -2.40
CA LEU A 123 -0.88 -3.96 -1.75
C LEU A 123 -1.86 -3.08 -2.57
N LEU A 124 -1.73 -3.06 -3.88
CA LEU A 124 -2.62 -2.27 -4.75
C LEU A 124 -4.00 -2.90 -4.87
N ASN A 125 -4.12 -4.22 -4.86
CA ASN A 125 -5.42 -4.88 -4.77
C ASN A 125 -6.17 -4.45 -3.50
N PHE A 126 -5.46 -4.30 -2.38
CA PHE A 126 -6.05 -3.76 -1.16
C PHE A 126 -6.44 -2.28 -1.28
N CYS A 127 -5.64 -1.44 -1.94
CA CYS A 127 -6.02 -0.05 -2.23
C CYS A 127 -7.35 0.02 -2.97
N LEU A 128 -7.52 -0.83 -4.01
CA LEU A 128 -8.76 -0.93 -4.77
C LEU A 128 -9.95 -1.35 -3.89
N ASP A 129 -9.80 -2.40 -3.09
CA ASP A 129 -10.85 -2.88 -2.19
C ASP A 129 -11.31 -1.78 -1.21
N ARG A 130 -10.35 -1.11 -0.55
CA ARG A 130 -10.63 0.00 0.37
C ARG A 130 -11.29 1.19 -0.33
N PHE A 131 -10.80 1.58 -1.50
CA PHE A 131 -11.38 2.67 -2.28
C PHE A 131 -12.83 2.38 -2.67
N VAL A 132 -13.15 1.14 -3.08
CA VAL A 132 -14.54 0.73 -3.38
C VAL A 132 -15.42 0.85 -2.14
N ILE A 133 -14.96 0.34 -0.99
CA ILE A 133 -15.70 0.42 0.28
C ILE A 133 -15.96 1.88 0.66
N MET A 134 -14.94 2.76 0.62
CA MET A 134 -15.08 4.18 0.94
C MET A 134 -16.12 4.87 0.04
N ASN A 135 -16.09 4.61 -1.27
CA ASN A 135 -17.04 5.20 -2.21
C ASN A 135 -18.47 4.70 -1.99
N VAL A 136 -18.65 3.43 -1.62
CA VAL A 136 -19.97 2.88 -1.26
C VAL A 136 -20.50 3.52 0.01
N SER A 137 -19.66 3.70 1.03
CA SER A 137 -20.03 4.40 2.28
C SER A 137 -20.46 5.85 2.02
N GLN A 138 -19.70 6.60 1.21
CA GLN A 138 -20.04 7.99 0.86
C GLN A 138 -21.35 8.10 0.07
N ARG A 139 -21.62 7.18 -0.86
CA ARG A 139 -22.90 7.14 -1.60
C ARG A 139 -24.08 6.83 -0.68
N SER A 140 -23.89 5.92 0.26
CA SER A 140 -24.92 5.54 1.24
C SER A 140 -25.25 6.72 2.18
N MET A 141 -24.25 7.52 2.55
CA MET A 141 -24.43 8.72 3.37
C MET A 141 -25.10 9.88 2.61
N LYS A 142 -24.89 9.99 1.29
CA LYS A 142 -25.61 10.95 0.44
C LYS A 142 -27.09 10.59 0.25
N LEU A 143 -27.42 9.30 0.11
CA LEU A 143 -28.82 8.86 0.02
C LEU A 143 -29.58 9.13 1.33
N SER A 144 -28.98 8.86 2.50
CA SER A 144 -29.63 9.10 3.79
C SER A 144 -29.88 10.59 4.07
N ASN A 145 -29.02 11.48 3.58
CA ASN A 145 -29.23 12.93 3.64
C ASN A 145 -30.31 13.42 2.66
N PHE A 146 -30.47 12.80 1.49
CA PHE A 146 -31.54 13.12 0.55
C PHE A 146 -32.93 12.70 1.06
N THR A 147 -33.03 11.56 1.75
CA THR A 147 -34.31 11.11 2.35
C THR A 147 -34.76 12.00 3.51
N ARG A 148 -33.84 12.61 4.27
CA ARG A 148 -34.15 13.56 5.35
C ARG A 148 -34.63 14.93 4.87
N ILE A 149 -34.18 15.39 3.70
CA ILE A 149 -34.65 16.66 3.13
C ILE A 149 -36.05 16.50 2.53
N SER A 150 -36.35 15.35 1.92
CA SER A 150 -37.67 15.03 1.36
C SER A 150 -38.78 14.81 2.40
N THR A 151 -38.44 14.66 3.69
CA THR A 151 -39.42 14.54 4.80
C THR A 151 -39.61 15.85 5.59
N ARG A 152 -38.98 16.96 5.19
CA ARG A 152 -39.17 18.29 5.81
C ARG A 152 -39.86 19.32 4.91
N ILE A 153 -40.34 18.92 3.74
CA ILE A 153 -41.17 19.74 2.85
C ILE A 153 -42.46 18.97 2.56
N CYS A 154 -43.31 18.87 3.57
CA CYS A 154 -44.76 18.62 3.51
C CYS A 154 -45.33 19.03 4.87
#